data_AF-A0A8J2XPC6-F1
#
_entry.id   AF-A0A8J2XPC6-F1
#
_cell.length_a   1.000
_cell.length_b   1.000
_cell.length_c   1.000
_cell.angle_alpha   90.00
_cell.angle_beta   90.00
_cell.angle_gamma   90.00
#
_symmetry.space_group_name_H-M   'P 1'
#
loop_
_entity.id
_entity.type
_entity.pdbx_description
1 polymer ?
#
loop_
_entity_poly.entity_id
_entity_poly.type
_entity_poly.pdbx_seq_one_letter_code
_entity_poly.pdbx_strand_id
1 'polypeptide(L)'
;MKDINKAYRDLESKFLSDRETLGRLVERMSHACKGQQTELDNKLATLRTSLKENADLENIRPLTDQVENLLQQASARIDADLAVAKQSFFESCSTLQRARGLEPETRRQLRSVIEQSQLPETKLTHLLPHLSTLSELYSQTLANLHQQKGIEPQTLPKSVHTLSNALLNVLSEFDFEPKAAQAIKDQRSALAQASKPEELVTICVDSMKVIINAVKVERTGSEQFLSRLNASLDRINQALEQSVSTSAQLNQVQLETEKQIRQQLSALSQDVEVSDRLEPLKVQIASRLESINDLLAKRSSNADLELQLQDSLQQMSKRLTELESESKNYQTRLEEQRHKLYVDTLTGLKNRAAFDERFEIEFERAQRYQLPLTLAVMDLDHFKAINDNHGHIAGDKTLGAVGKLLKQWLRSSDFVARYGGEEFVLLLPQQTIASSTPMLDKLCKKIASIPFIYKGQKLNVTMSIGVAQADPKESRIALFDRADNALYQAKNNGRNQIVTA
;
A
#
# COMPACT_ATOMS: atom_id res chain seq x y z
N MET A 1 -34.82 -34.02 23.29
CA MET A 1 -33.67 -34.28 22.39
C MET A 1 -33.62 -33.35 21.17
N LYS A 2 -34.74 -32.98 20.53
CA LYS A 2 -34.74 -32.02 19.41
C LYS A 2 -34.34 -30.58 19.79
N ASP A 3 -34.67 -30.11 20.99
CA ASP A 3 -34.37 -28.73 21.42
C ASP A 3 -32.90 -28.51 21.83
N ILE A 4 -32.23 -29.52 22.39
CA ILE A 4 -30.79 -29.48 22.67
C ILE A 4 -30.00 -29.41 21.36
N ASN A 5 -30.43 -30.14 20.33
CA ASN A 5 -29.85 -30.07 18.98
C ASN A 5 -30.10 -28.72 18.29
N LYS A 6 -31.16 -27.99 18.65
CA LYS A 6 -31.43 -26.65 18.11
C LYS A 6 -30.56 -25.59 18.79
N ALA A 7 -30.43 -25.63 20.12
CA ALA A 7 -29.51 -24.77 20.87
C ALA A 7 -28.04 -25.01 20.48
N TYR A 8 -27.64 -26.26 20.24
CA TYR A 8 -26.30 -26.58 19.71
C TYR A 8 -26.09 -26.01 18.31
N ARG A 9 -27.06 -26.14 17.41
CA ARG A 9 -26.99 -25.57 16.05
C ARG A 9 -26.98 -24.04 16.05
N ASP A 10 -27.74 -23.41 16.94
CA ASP A 10 -27.76 -21.95 17.06
C ASP A 10 -26.42 -21.43 17.61
N LEU A 11 -25.86 -22.10 18.63
CA LEU A 11 -24.53 -21.81 19.18
C LEU A 11 -23.43 -22.03 18.13
N GLU A 12 -23.51 -23.14 17.37
CA GLU A 12 -22.59 -23.48 16.29
C GLU A 12 -22.70 -22.49 15.12
N SER A 13 -23.90 -22.02 14.78
CA SER A 13 -24.10 -20.98 13.75
C SER A 13 -23.56 -19.62 14.19
N LYS A 14 -23.69 -19.28 15.49
CA LYS A 14 -23.14 -18.06 16.07
C LYS A 14 -21.61 -18.12 16.09
N PHE A 15 -21.06 -19.27 16.46
CA PHE A 15 -19.62 -19.54 16.39
C PHE A 15 -19.08 -19.43 14.96
N LEU A 16 -19.80 -19.99 13.98
CA LEU A 16 -19.44 -19.89 12.56
C LEU A 16 -19.49 -18.43 12.06
N SER A 17 -20.51 -17.66 12.45
CA SER A 17 -20.65 -16.23 12.11
C SER A 17 -19.55 -15.37 12.73
N ASP A 18 -19.23 -15.57 14.01
CA ASP A 18 -18.17 -14.84 14.70
C ASP A 18 -16.80 -15.18 14.12
N ARG A 19 -16.59 -16.45 13.71
CA ARG A 19 -15.37 -16.92 13.05
C ARG A 19 -15.22 -16.38 11.64
N GLU A 20 -16.31 -16.26 10.89
CA GLU A 20 -16.31 -15.62 9.57
C GLU A 20 -16.02 -14.11 9.68
N THR A 21 -16.49 -13.48 10.75
CA THR A 21 -16.22 -12.07 11.06
C THR A 21 -14.75 -11.86 11.47
N LEU A 22 -14.20 -12.73 12.33
CA LEU A 22 -12.77 -12.77 12.66
C LEU A 22 -11.90 -13.07 11.43
N GLY A 23 -12.31 -14.00 10.58
CA GLY A 23 -11.63 -14.31 9.32
C GLY A 23 -11.56 -13.10 8.39
N ARG A 24 -12.66 -12.36 8.24
CA ARG A 24 -12.71 -11.10 7.48
C ARG A 24 -11.85 -10.00 8.11
N LEU A 25 -11.82 -9.90 9.44
CA LEU A 25 -10.97 -8.94 10.16
C LEU A 25 -9.48 -9.26 9.94
N VAL A 26 -9.07 -10.51 10.10
CA VAL A 26 -7.69 -10.98 9.90
C VAL A 26 -7.28 -10.83 8.44
N GLU A 27 -8.18 -11.05 7.49
CA GLU A 27 -7.92 -10.80 6.08
C GLU A 27 -7.69 -9.30 5.80
N ARG A 28 -8.53 -8.42 6.36
CA ARG A 28 -8.34 -6.97 6.28
C ARG A 28 -7.04 -6.50 6.94
N MET A 29 -6.67 -7.05 8.09
CA MET A 29 -5.39 -6.76 8.76
C MET A 29 -4.21 -7.28 7.95
N SER A 30 -4.30 -8.50 7.39
CA SER A 30 -3.29 -9.06 6.49
C SER A 30 -3.04 -8.13 5.30
N HIS A 31 -4.10 -7.51 4.77
CA HIS A 31 -4.00 -6.55 3.68
C HIS A 31 -3.45 -5.19 4.13
N ALA A 32 -3.86 -4.68 5.29
CA ALA A 32 -3.39 -3.41 5.83
C ALA A 32 -1.91 -3.43 6.23
N CYS A 33 -1.43 -4.56 6.75
CA CYS A 33 -0.06 -4.75 7.21
C CYS A 33 0.89 -5.28 6.11
N LYS A 34 0.35 -5.61 4.92
CA LYS A 34 1.08 -6.28 3.84
C LYS A 34 2.32 -5.52 3.39
N GLY A 35 3.50 -6.11 3.61
CA GLY A 35 4.79 -5.56 3.24
C GLY A 35 5.46 -4.66 4.28
N GLN A 36 4.89 -4.52 5.49
CA GLN A 36 5.56 -3.83 6.59
C GLN A 36 6.66 -4.70 7.22
N GLN A 37 6.41 -6.00 7.38
CA GLN A 37 7.37 -6.94 7.93
C GLN A 37 7.04 -8.36 7.44
N THR A 38 7.99 -9.05 6.84
CA THR A 38 7.78 -10.39 6.24
C THR A 38 7.31 -11.42 7.26
N GLU A 39 7.76 -11.28 8.51
CA GLU A 39 7.34 -12.16 9.61
C GLU A 39 5.88 -11.93 10.01
N LEU A 40 5.43 -10.68 10.08
CA LEU A 40 4.02 -10.33 10.34
C LEU A 40 3.11 -10.81 9.21
N ASP A 41 3.53 -10.65 7.95
CA ASP A 41 2.79 -11.14 6.77
C ASP A 41 2.61 -12.66 6.81
N ASN A 42 3.69 -13.40 7.15
CA ASN A 42 3.65 -14.85 7.25
C ASN A 42 2.75 -15.32 8.40
N LYS A 43 2.77 -14.64 9.55
CA LYS A 43 1.94 -14.98 10.71
C LYS A 43 0.46 -14.64 10.49
N LEU A 44 0.16 -13.50 9.88
CA LEU A 44 -1.19 -13.13 9.46
C LEU A 44 -1.75 -14.09 8.40
N ALA A 45 -0.92 -14.51 7.44
CA ALA A 45 -1.30 -15.54 6.47
C ALA A 45 -1.59 -16.90 7.13
N THR A 46 -0.76 -17.30 8.11
CA THR A 46 -0.97 -18.54 8.89
C THR A 46 -2.25 -18.46 9.72
N LEU A 47 -2.48 -17.34 10.41
CA LEU A 47 -3.71 -17.09 11.19
C LEU A 47 -4.96 -17.14 10.30
N ARG A 48 -4.89 -16.57 9.09
CA ARG A 48 -5.97 -16.63 8.10
C ARG A 48 -6.29 -18.06 7.67
N THR A 49 -5.27 -18.87 7.41
CA THR A 49 -5.44 -20.27 6.98
C THR A 49 -6.02 -21.11 8.11
N SER A 50 -5.51 -20.98 9.33
CA SER A 50 -6.04 -21.67 10.52
C SER A 50 -7.49 -21.29 10.84
N LEU A 51 -7.86 -20.01 10.63
CA LEU A 51 -9.25 -19.55 10.74
C LEU A 51 -10.16 -20.09 9.63
N LYS A 52 -9.63 -20.49 8.46
CA LYS A 52 -10.42 -21.17 7.41
C LYS A 52 -10.55 -22.67 7.69
N GLU A 53 -9.50 -23.33 8.17
CA GLU A 53 -9.40 -24.81 8.27
C GLU A 53 -10.04 -25.46 9.52
N ASN A 54 -10.92 -24.78 10.27
CA ASN A 54 -11.55 -25.33 11.49
C ASN A 54 -10.56 -25.75 12.60
N ALA A 55 -9.46 -25.01 12.78
CA ALA A 55 -8.54 -25.26 13.89
C ALA A 55 -9.16 -24.91 15.26
N ASP A 56 -8.89 -25.73 16.29
CA ASP A 56 -9.32 -25.49 17.68
C ASP A 56 -8.86 -24.13 18.21
N LEU A 57 -9.70 -23.48 19.04
CA LEU A 57 -9.39 -22.18 19.69
C LEU A 57 -8.08 -22.20 20.48
N GLU A 58 -7.67 -23.35 21.01
CA GLU A 58 -6.40 -23.53 21.71
C GLU A 58 -5.19 -23.32 20.80
N ASN A 59 -5.31 -23.61 19.50
CA ASN A 59 -4.24 -23.42 18.51
C ASN A 59 -4.22 -22.01 17.91
N ILE A 60 -5.35 -21.31 17.92
CA ILE A 60 -5.48 -19.95 17.37
C ILE A 60 -4.96 -18.90 18.37
N ARG A 61 -5.23 -19.08 19.66
CA ARG A 61 -4.86 -18.15 20.73
C ARG A 61 -3.37 -17.73 20.74
N PRO A 62 -2.40 -18.66 20.69
CA PRO A 62 -0.98 -18.30 20.64
C PRO A 62 -0.57 -17.61 19.34
N LEU A 63 -1.28 -17.84 18.22
CA LEU A 63 -1.04 -17.13 16.96
C LEU A 63 -1.55 -15.68 17.03
N THR A 64 -2.72 -15.44 17.66
CA THR A 64 -3.21 -14.08 17.92
C THR A 64 -2.28 -13.29 18.82
N ASP A 65 -1.78 -13.88 19.91
CA ASP A 65 -0.84 -13.21 20.84
C ASP A 65 0.50 -12.87 20.17
N GLN A 66 0.97 -13.71 19.24
CA GLN A 66 2.15 -13.45 18.42
C GLN A 66 1.92 -12.30 17.43
N VAL A 67 0.76 -12.27 16.76
CA VAL A 67 0.40 -11.19 15.83
C VAL A 67 0.24 -9.87 16.59
N GLU A 68 -0.38 -9.87 17.77
CA GLU A 68 -0.53 -8.69 18.62
C GLU A 68 0.83 -8.13 19.06
N ASN A 69 1.74 -8.98 19.53
CA ASN A 69 3.10 -8.55 19.87
C ASN A 69 3.86 -7.97 18.67
N LEU A 70 3.78 -8.61 17.51
CA LEU A 70 4.44 -8.12 16.29
C LEU A 70 3.87 -6.77 15.84
N LEU A 71 2.55 -6.58 15.94
CA LEU A 71 1.90 -5.30 15.65
C LEU A 71 2.33 -4.21 16.64
N GLN A 72 2.46 -4.54 17.92
CA GLN A 72 2.88 -3.60 18.95
C GLN A 72 4.35 -3.20 18.78
N GLN A 73 5.22 -4.15 18.40
CA GLN A 73 6.61 -3.88 18.05
C GLN A 73 6.73 -3.05 16.77
N ALA A 74 5.93 -3.33 15.76
CA ALA A 74 5.90 -2.53 14.53
C ALA A 74 5.47 -1.08 14.81
N SER A 75 4.44 -0.88 15.63
CA SER A 75 4.01 0.46 16.07
C SER A 75 5.13 1.19 16.82
N ALA A 76 5.75 0.54 17.80
CA ALA A 76 6.83 1.14 18.60
C ALA A 76 8.07 1.49 17.76
N ARG A 77 8.40 0.66 16.76
CA ARG A 77 9.50 0.92 15.83
C ARG A 77 9.22 2.11 14.92
N ILE A 78 7.99 2.19 14.38
CA ILE A 78 7.54 3.34 13.60
C ILE A 78 7.60 4.61 14.44
N ASP A 79 7.19 4.57 15.70
CA ASP A 79 7.27 5.72 16.62
C ASP A 79 8.72 6.14 16.94
N ALA A 80 9.64 5.17 17.07
CA ALA A 80 11.06 5.43 17.29
C ALA A 80 11.73 6.06 16.06
N ASP A 81 11.51 5.49 14.87
CA ASP A 81 12.01 6.02 13.60
C ASP A 81 11.43 7.43 13.33
N LEU A 82 10.17 7.65 13.70
CA LEU A 82 9.50 8.96 13.66
C LEU A 82 10.18 9.99 14.56
N ALA A 83 10.59 9.60 15.76
CA ALA A 83 11.27 10.50 16.71
C ALA A 83 12.64 10.93 16.17
N VAL A 84 13.42 9.98 15.63
CA VAL A 84 14.74 10.27 15.03
C VAL A 84 14.61 11.22 13.84
N ALA A 85 13.69 10.94 12.91
CA ALA A 85 13.53 11.78 11.72
C ALA A 85 13.01 13.19 12.04
N LYS A 86 12.11 13.33 13.03
CA LYS A 86 11.69 14.65 13.54
C LYS A 86 12.88 15.44 14.06
N GLN A 87 13.75 14.78 14.82
CA GLN A 87 14.92 15.43 15.39
C GLN A 87 15.90 15.91 14.30
N SER A 88 16.20 15.08 13.29
CA SER A 88 17.04 15.48 12.16
C SER A 88 16.44 16.63 11.33
N PHE A 89 15.11 16.66 11.16
CA PHE A 89 14.42 17.77 10.50
C PHE A 89 14.57 19.09 11.29
N PHE A 90 14.32 19.06 12.61
CA PHE A 90 14.46 20.25 13.46
C PHE A 90 15.91 20.76 13.52
N GLU A 91 16.88 19.86 13.60
CA GLU A 91 18.31 20.20 13.58
C GLU A 91 18.70 20.87 12.26
N SER A 92 18.19 20.36 11.13
CA SER A 92 18.41 20.94 9.80
C SER A 92 17.77 22.33 9.67
N CYS A 93 16.51 22.47 10.07
CA CYS A 93 15.80 23.75 10.09
C CYS A 93 16.44 24.80 11.02
N SER A 94 16.95 24.38 12.18
CA SER A 94 17.67 25.25 13.13
C SER A 94 18.99 25.74 12.55
N THR A 95 19.73 24.84 11.89
CA THR A 95 20.98 25.16 11.20
C THR A 95 20.76 26.18 10.07
N LEU A 96 19.66 26.02 9.33
CA LEU A 96 19.22 26.94 8.27
C LEU A 96 18.83 28.32 8.77
N GLN A 97 18.14 28.43 9.92
CA GLN A 97 17.82 29.74 10.51
C GLN A 97 19.08 30.55 10.86
N ARG A 98 20.18 29.86 11.20
CA ARG A 98 21.46 30.45 11.58
C ARG A 98 22.36 30.80 10.40
N ALA A 99 22.01 30.39 9.17
CA ALA A 99 22.80 30.65 7.99
C ALA A 99 22.69 32.12 7.50
N ARG A 100 23.82 32.69 7.07
CA ARG A 100 23.91 34.07 6.55
C ARG A 100 23.62 34.09 5.05
N GLY A 101 22.75 34.99 4.58
CA GLY A 101 22.40 35.15 3.15
C GLY A 101 20.92 34.89 2.80
N LEU A 102 20.13 34.34 3.72
CA LEU A 102 18.69 34.13 3.50
C LEU A 102 17.89 35.44 3.58
N GLU A 103 17.01 35.66 2.59
CA GLU A 103 16.05 36.76 2.57
C GLU A 103 15.12 36.76 3.79
N PRO A 104 14.67 37.94 4.26
CA PRO A 104 13.81 38.06 5.44
C PRO A 104 12.46 37.34 5.32
N GLU A 105 11.85 37.30 4.13
CA GLU A 105 10.59 36.61 3.90
C GLU A 105 10.74 35.09 4.00
N THR A 106 11.74 34.52 3.35
CA THR A 106 12.06 33.08 3.42
C THR A 106 12.37 32.65 4.85
N ARG A 107 13.06 33.51 5.63
CA ARG A 107 13.30 33.27 7.06
C ARG A 107 12.00 33.25 7.88
N ARG A 108 11.03 34.11 7.57
CA ARG A 108 9.69 34.09 8.21
C ARG A 108 8.89 32.85 7.82
N GLN A 109 8.92 32.46 6.54
CA GLN A 109 8.25 31.25 6.06
C GLN A 109 8.84 29.97 6.70
N LEU A 110 10.17 29.90 6.86
CA LEU A 110 10.83 28.81 7.58
C LEU A 110 10.40 28.76 9.05
N ARG A 111 10.28 29.92 9.70
CA ARG A 111 9.83 30.02 11.10
C ARG A 111 8.38 29.55 11.26
N SER A 112 7.48 29.92 10.33
CA SER A 112 6.09 29.44 10.36
C SER A 112 5.98 27.93 10.11
N VAL A 113 6.81 27.36 9.23
CA VAL A 113 6.85 25.91 8.99
C VAL A 113 7.35 25.16 10.24
N ILE A 114 8.38 25.69 10.92
CA ILE A 114 8.89 25.13 12.17
C ILE A 114 7.82 25.19 13.27
N GLU A 115 7.16 26.31 13.48
CA GLU A 115 6.09 26.46 14.48
C GLU A 115 4.90 25.53 14.19
N GLN A 116 4.50 25.37 12.92
CA GLN A 116 3.43 24.45 12.52
C GLN A 116 3.81 22.97 12.71
N SER A 117 5.11 22.64 12.68
CA SER A 117 5.62 21.27 12.89
C SER A 117 5.83 20.88 14.36
N GLN A 118 5.79 21.84 15.29
CA GLN A 118 5.97 21.61 16.73
C GLN A 118 4.70 21.17 17.47
N LEU A 119 3.55 21.07 16.79
CA LEU A 119 2.32 20.59 17.39
C LEU A 119 2.37 19.07 17.63
N PRO A 120 1.97 18.60 18.83
CA PRO A 120 1.99 17.20 19.18
C PRO A 120 0.78 16.50 18.56
N GLU A 121 0.86 16.12 17.29
CA GLU A 121 0.03 15.04 16.78
C GLU A 121 0.89 14.01 16.05
N THR A 122 0.68 12.77 16.46
CA THR A 122 1.28 11.47 16.11
C THR A 122 1.09 11.08 14.64
N LYS A 123 1.14 12.05 13.71
CA LYS A 123 0.56 11.91 12.36
C LYS A 123 1.46 12.31 11.18
N LEU A 124 2.76 12.01 11.24
CA LEU A 124 3.73 12.38 10.19
C LEU A 124 4.57 11.20 9.63
N THR A 125 4.05 9.98 9.71
CA THR A 125 4.77 8.72 9.41
C THR A 125 5.23 8.50 7.97
N HIS A 126 4.72 9.21 6.96
CA HIS A 126 5.08 8.98 5.54
C HIS A 126 5.89 10.11 4.87
N LEU A 127 6.10 11.23 5.56
CA LEU A 127 6.74 12.43 4.98
C LEU A 127 8.21 12.61 5.39
N LEU A 128 8.62 11.94 6.46
CA LEU A 128 9.83 12.26 7.18
C LEU A 128 11.13 11.86 6.47
N PRO A 129 11.24 10.70 5.78
CA PRO A 129 12.45 10.36 5.02
C PRO A 129 12.72 11.35 3.88
N HIS A 130 11.67 11.80 3.20
CA HIS A 130 11.80 12.72 2.07
C HIS A 130 12.05 14.16 2.50
N LEU A 131 11.51 14.59 3.65
CA LEU A 131 11.84 15.88 4.26
C LEU A 131 13.28 15.90 4.78
N SER A 132 13.81 14.79 5.32
CA SER A 132 15.22 14.69 5.70
C SER A 132 16.15 14.70 4.48
N THR A 133 15.81 13.98 3.39
CA THR A 133 16.61 14.04 2.15
C THR A 133 16.57 15.42 1.51
N LEU A 134 15.42 16.10 1.52
CA LEU A 134 15.29 17.47 1.04
C LEU A 134 16.04 18.47 1.92
N SER A 135 16.02 18.30 3.25
CA SER A 135 16.79 19.17 4.15
C SER A 135 18.30 18.92 4.04
N GLU A 136 18.72 17.69 3.78
CA GLU A 136 20.12 17.29 3.57
C GLU A 136 20.66 17.77 2.23
N LEU A 137 19.91 17.59 1.13
CA LEU A 137 20.23 18.17 -0.18
C LEU A 137 20.32 19.71 -0.09
N TYR A 138 19.37 20.34 0.61
CA TYR A 138 19.35 21.77 0.79
C TYR A 138 20.53 22.29 1.63
N SER A 139 20.90 21.56 2.70
CA SER A 139 22.10 21.79 3.52
C SER A 139 23.38 21.68 2.69
N GLN A 140 23.47 20.70 1.78
CA GLN A 140 24.61 20.51 0.87
C GLN A 140 24.73 21.65 -0.17
N THR A 141 23.61 22.19 -0.68
CA THR A 141 23.65 23.41 -1.52
C THR A 141 24.16 24.63 -0.76
N LEU A 142 23.78 24.77 0.51
CA LEU A 142 24.18 25.90 1.34
C LEU A 142 25.66 25.82 1.77
N ALA A 143 26.15 24.62 2.07
CA ALA A 143 27.57 24.37 2.32
C ALA A 143 28.45 24.70 1.11
N ASN A 144 27.98 24.39 -0.12
CA ASN A 144 28.66 24.75 -1.36
C ASN A 144 28.68 26.28 -1.62
N LEU A 145 27.62 27.00 -1.26
CA LEU A 145 27.58 28.47 -1.32
C LEU A 145 28.57 29.14 -0.36
N HIS A 146 28.87 28.52 0.79
CA HIS A 146 29.84 29.04 1.75
C HIS A 146 31.31 28.82 1.35
N GLN A 147 31.62 27.83 0.50
CA GLN A 147 32.99 27.57 0.04
C GLN A 147 33.43 28.44 -1.17
N GLN A 148 32.50 29.03 -1.92
CA GLN A 148 32.82 29.90 -3.07
C GLN A 148 32.80 31.39 -2.69
N LYS A 149 33.81 31.84 -1.94
CA LYS A 149 34.22 33.25 -1.99
C LYS A 149 35.26 33.42 -3.10
N GLY A 150 34.83 33.94 -4.26
CA GLY A 150 35.74 34.59 -5.22
C GLY A 150 35.82 34.02 -6.63
N ILE A 151 34.73 33.59 -7.27
CA ILE A 151 34.74 33.29 -8.71
C ILE A 151 33.58 34.03 -9.39
N GLU A 152 33.88 34.74 -10.48
CA GLU A 152 32.97 35.54 -11.30
C GLU A 152 31.79 34.74 -11.89
N PRO A 153 30.65 35.40 -12.19
CA PRO A 153 29.39 34.74 -12.50
C PRO A 153 29.28 34.38 -13.98
N GLN A 154 29.87 33.27 -14.45
CA GLN A 154 29.58 32.78 -15.81
C GLN A 154 29.42 31.26 -16.00
N THR A 155 29.47 30.42 -14.96
CA THR A 155 29.01 29.02 -15.11
C THR A 155 28.35 28.55 -13.81
N LEU A 156 27.08 28.13 -13.90
CA LEU A 156 26.39 27.48 -12.78
C LEU A 156 27.22 26.26 -12.34
N PRO A 157 27.53 26.10 -11.04
CA PRO A 157 28.26 24.93 -10.56
C PRO A 157 27.39 23.68 -10.76
N LYS A 158 28.02 22.58 -11.22
CA LYS A 158 27.38 21.27 -11.49
C LYS A 158 26.43 20.78 -10.38
N SER A 159 26.65 21.22 -9.13
CA SER A 159 25.83 20.95 -7.94
C SER A 159 24.36 21.39 -8.05
N VAL A 160 24.07 22.48 -8.75
CA VAL A 160 22.71 23.01 -8.92
C VAL A 160 21.85 22.09 -9.80
N HIS A 161 22.41 21.59 -10.91
CA HIS A 161 21.73 20.63 -11.77
C HIS A 161 21.56 19.27 -11.09
N THR A 162 22.53 18.83 -10.28
CA THR A 162 22.39 17.59 -9.50
C THR A 162 21.26 17.69 -8.48
N LEU A 163 21.14 18.83 -7.79
CA LEU A 163 20.06 19.06 -6.84
C LEU A 163 18.69 19.19 -7.52
N SER A 164 18.61 19.95 -8.62
CA SER A 164 17.37 20.10 -9.39
C SER A 164 16.88 18.73 -9.88
N ASN A 165 17.79 17.87 -10.37
CA ASN A 165 17.46 16.51 -10.77
C ASN A 165 17.07 15.61 -9.58
N ALA A 166 17.72 15.74 -8.43
CA ALA A 166 17.34 15.00 -7.21
C ALA A 166 15.94 15.41 -6.71
N LEU A 167 15.62 16.70 -6.74
CA LEU A 167 14.28 17.23 -6.43
C LEU A 167 13.24 16.80 -7.45
N LEU A 168 13.58 16.83 -8.74
CA LEU A 168 12.71 16.33 -9.81
C LEU A 168 12.42 14.84 -9.65
N ASN A 169 13.40 14.04 -9.20
CA ASN A 169 13.20 12.62 -8.91
C ASN A 169 12.26 12.43 -7.72
N VAL A 170 12.51 13.09 -6.58
CA VAL A 170 11.63 13.01 -5.41
C VAL A 170 10.20 13.47 -5.74
N LEU A 171 10.03 14.55 -6.51
CA LEU A 171 8.71 15.04 -6.93
C LEU A 171 8.03 14.14 -7.97
N SER A 172 8.80 13.31 -8.67
CA SER A 172 8.29 12.32 -9.62
C SER A 172 7.94 10.99 -8.95
N GLU A 173 8.40 10.76 -7.71
CA GLU A 173 8.11 9.56 -6.92
C GLU A 173 6.72 9.60 -6.27
N PHE A 174 6.05 10.75 -6.20
CA PHE A 174 4.73 10.88 -5.58
C PHE A 174 3.61 11.05 -6.62
N ASP A 175 2.58 10.21 -6.52
CA ASP A 175 1.34 10.40 -7.28
C ASP A 175 0.32 11.14 -6.42
N PHE A 176 0.14 12.44 -6.71
CA PHE A 176 -0.72 13.33 -5.93
C PHE A 176 -2.15 13.35 -6.47
N GLU A 177 -3.12 13.72 -5.63
CA GLU A 177 -4.47 14.04 -6.12
C GLU A 177 -4.43 15.10 -7.23
N PRO A 178 -5.43 15.15 -8.15
CA PRO A 178 -5.37 15.96 -9.38
C PRO A 178 -5.00 17.44 -9.17
N LYS A 179 -5.44 18.03 -8.04
CA LYS A 179 -5.10 19.41 -7.67
C LYS A 179 -3.63 19.58 -7.26
N ALA A 180 -3.09 18.64 -6.49
CA ALA A 180 -1.69 18.66 -6.08
C ALA A 180 -0.75 18.20 -7.21
N ALA A 181 -1.21 17.29 -8.09
CA ALA A 181 -0.48 16.88 -9.28
C ALA A 181 -0.23 18.04 -10.25
N GLN A 182 -1.22 18.94 -10.42
CA GLN A 182 -1.05 20.13 -11.24
C GLN A 182 -0.04 21.11 -10.62
N ALA A 183 -0.14 21.38 -9.32
CA ALA A 183 0.82 22.24 -8.62
C ALA A 183 2.25 21.70 -8.69
N ILE A 184 2.42 20.37 -8.55
CA ILE A 184 3.73 19.69 -8.70
C ILE A 184 4.23 19.78 -10.14
N LYS A 185 3.35 19.63 -11.14
CA LYS A 185 3.71 19.78 -12.56
C LYS A 185 4.20 21.20 -12.88
N ASP A 186 3.54 22.20 -12.30
CA ASP A 186 3.94 23.61 -12.44
C ASP A 186 5.30 23.84 -11.76
N GLN A 187 5.51 23.30 -10.56
CA GLN A 187 6.80 23.34 -9.84
C GLN A 187 7.92 22.60 -10.60
N ARG A 188 7.63 21.46 -11.24
CA ARG A 188 8.58 20.72 -12.10
C ARG A 188 9.01 21.55 -13.32
N SER A 189 8.08 22.31 -13.91
CA SER A 189 8.39 23.20 -15.03
C SER A 189 9.26 24.38 -14.60
N ALA A 190 9.04 24.92 -13.39
CA ALA A 190 9.85 25.96 -12.79
C ALA A 190 11.27 25.45 -12.42
N LEU A 191 11.38 24.23 -11.88
CA LEU A 191 12.67 23.56 -11.58
C LEU A 191 13.53 23.35 -12.83
N ALA A 192 12.91 23.06 -13.97
CA ALA A 192 13.60 22.89 -15.26
C ALA A 192 14.12 24.22 -15.85
N GLN A 193 13.58 25.36 -15.40
CA GLN A 193 13.92 26.70 -15.90
C GLN A 193 14.72 27.55 -14.89
N ALA A 194 14.88 27.08 -13.65
CA ALA A 194 15.55 27.81 -12.58
C ALA A 194 17.02 28.05 -12.91
N SER A 195 17.47 29.31 -12.77
CA SER A 195 18.80 29.75 -13.17
C SER A 195 19.63 30.33 -12.01
N LYS A 196 18.99 30.58 -10.85
CA LYS A 196 19.63 31.11 -9.64
C LYS A 196 19.47 30.17 -8.44
N PRO A 197 20.46 30.10 -7.52
CA PRO A 197 20.37 29.33 -6.28
C PRO A 197 19.18 29.72 -5.39
N GLU A 198 18.80 31.01 -5.39
CA GLU A 198 17.68 31.56 -4.60
C GLU A 198 16.31 31.08 -5.12
N GLU A 199 16.16 30.92 -6.43
CA GLU A 199 14.93 30.39 -7.06
C GLU A 199 14.70 28.93 -6.67
N LEU A 200 15.79 28.14 -6.61
CA LEU A 200 15.74 26.74 -6.19
C LEU A 200 15.32 26.59 -4.73
N VAL A 201 15.81 27.45 -3.85
CA VAL A 201 15.40 27.48 -2.43
C VAL A 201 13.88 27.64 -2.31
N THR A 202 13.32 28.60 -3.05
CA THR A 202 11.88 28.90 -3.02
C THR A 202 11.06 27.74 -3.59
N ILE A 203 11.48 27.19 -4.73
CA ILE A 203 10.84 26.03 -5.36
C ILE A 203 10.89 24.80 -4.44
N CYS A 204 12.00 24.57 -3.72
CA CYS A 204 12.09 23.50 -2.72
C CYS A 204 11.08 23.66 -1.59
N VAL A 205 10.96 24.88 -1.04
CA VAL A 205 10.04 25.17 0.06
C VAL A 205 8.59 25.03 -0.38
N ASP A 206 8.24 25.52 -1.57
CA ASP A 206 6.88 25.41 -2.10
C ASP A 206 6.52 23.98 -2.48
N SER A 207 7.47 23.22 -3.02
CA SER A 207 7.35 21.79 -3.24
C SER A 207 7.10 21.04 -1.93
N MET A 208 7.84 21.36 -0.85
CA MET A 208 7.59 20.80 0.48
C MET A 208 6.17 21.13 0.99
N LYS A 209 5.68 22.36 0.81
CA LYS A 209 4.32 22.74 1.21
C LYS A 209 3.26 21.92 0.47
N VAL A 210 3.42 21.73 -0.83
CA VAL A 210 2.46 20.95 -1.65
C VAL A 210 2.46 19.48 -1.22
N ILE A 211 3.64 18.90 -1.02
CA ILE A 211 3.79 17.52 -0.52
C ILE A 211 3.13 17.36 0.86
N ILE A 212 3.41 18.27 1.81
CA ILE A 212 2.83 18.25 3.15
C ILE A 212 1.30 18.34 3.10
N ASN A 213 0.77 19.24 2.27
CA ASN A 213 -0.68 19.38 2.12
C ASN A 213 -1.32 18.16 1.47
N ALA A 214 -0.71 17.59 0.44
CA ALA A 214 -1.26 16.42 -0.25
C ALA A 214 -1.32 15.20 0.67
N VAL A 215 -0.25 14.93 1.43
CA VAL A 215 -0.24 13.85 2.42
C VAL A 215 -1.22 14.12 3.55
N LYS A 216 -1.36 15.38 4.00
CA LYS A 216 -2.36 15.74 5.01
C LYS A 216 -3.78 15.44 4.52
N VAL A 217 -4.10 15.77 3.27
CA VAL A 217 -5.40 15.48 2.64
C VAL A 217 -5.64 13.98 2.54
N GLU A 218 -4.66 13.22 2.03
CA GLU A 218 -4.74 11.77 1.89
C GLU A 218 -4.89 11.05 3.23
N ARG A 219 -4.14 11.49 4.24
CA ARG A 219 -4.22 10.97 5.61
C ARG A 219 -5.57 11.26 6.25
N THR A 220 -6.05 12.50 6.13
CA THR A 220 -7.38 12.88 6.63
C THR A 220 -8.47 12.05 5.95
N GLY A 221 -8.34 11.80 4.64
CA GLY A 221 -9.24 10.93 3.89
C GLY A 221 -9.22 9.48 4.38
N SER A 222 -8.04 8.94 4.65
CA SER A 222 -7.86 7.57 5.15
C SER A 222 -8.37 7.41 6.59
N GLU A 223 -8.12 8.37 7.46
CA GLU A 223 -8.65 8.38 8.84
C GLU A 223 -10.18 8.49 8.87
N GLN A 224 -10.76 9.33 8.02
CA GLN A 224 -12.21 9.42 7.86
C GLN A 224 -12.81 8.14 7.30
N PHE A 225 -12.13 7.47 6.36
CA PHE A 225 -12.56 6.17 5.85
C PHE A 225 -12.54 5.11 6.94
N LEU A 226 -11.45 4.97 7.69
CA LEU A 226 -11.34 4.01 8.80
C LEU A 226 -12.37 4.29 9.90
N SER A 227 -12.58 5.56 10.26
CA SER A 227 -13.61 5.93 11.22
C SER A 227 -15.02 5.58 10.74
N ARG A 228 -15.33 5.85 9.47
CA ARG A 228 -16.62 5.47 8.85
C ARG A 228 -16.81 3.96 8.79
N LEU A 229 -15.73 3.22 8.50
CA LEU A 229 -15.74 1.77 8.42
C LEU A 229 -15.97 1.15 9.80
N ASN A 230 -15.24 1.59 10.83
CA ASN A 230 -15.44 1.14 12.21
C ASN A 230 -16.85 1.48 12.71
N ALA A 231 -17.30 2.72 12.52
CA ALA A 231 -18.65 3.12 12.91
C ALA A 231 -19.74 2.31 12.18
N SER A 232 -19.48 1.88 10.94
CA SER A 232 -20.43 1.04 10.20
C SER A 232 -20.39 -0.42 10.68
N LEU A 233 -19.22 -0.95 11.04
CA LEU A 233 -19.08 -2.28 11.64
C LEU A 233 -19.76 -2.35 13.00
N ASP A 234 -19.59 -1.34 13.85
CA ASP A 234 -20.25 -1.28 15.16
C ASP A 234 -21.77 -1.27 15.03
N ARG A 235 -22.30 -0.50 14.07
CA ARG A 235 -23.75 -0.50 13.78
C ARG A 235 -24.25 -1.84 13.27
N ILE A 236 -23.48 -2.50 12.40
CA ILE A 236 -23.83 -3.84 11.91
C ILE A 236 -23.81 -4.84 13.05
N ASN A 237 -22.79 -4.82 13.92
CA ASN A 237 -22.70 -5.69 15.09
C ASN A 237 -23.89 -5.48 16.04
N GLN A 238 -24.23 -4.23 16.36
CA GLN A 238 -25.39 -3.92 17.19
C GLN A 238 -26.71 -4.38 16.56
N ALA A 239 -26.91 -4.12 15.26
CA ALA A 239 -28.10 -4.57 14.53
C ALA A 239 -28.19 -6.10 14.48
N LEU A 240 -27.05 -6.80 14.35
CA LEU A 240 -26.97 -8.26 14.34
C LEU A 240 -27.27 -8.84 15.72
N GLU A 241 -26.70 -8.29 16.79
CA GLU A 241 -27.03 -8.66 18.17
C GLU A 241 -28.53 -8.51 18.46
N GLN A 242 -29.10 -7.38 18.05
CA GLN A 242 -30.53 -7.12 18.20
C GLN A 242 -31.38 -8.10 17.38
N SER A 243 -31.02 -8.33 16.11
CA SER A 243 -31.72 -9.26 15.23
C SER A 243 -31.70 -10.71 15.75
N VAL A 244 -30.55 -11.16 16.26
CA VAL A 244 -30.41 -12.50 16.85
C VAL A 244 -31.25 -12.62 18.13
N SER A 245 -31.24 -11.59 18.98
CA SER A 245 -32.07 -11.54 20.19
C SER A 245 -33.56 -11.58 19.87
N THR A 246 -34.03 -10.74 18.94
CA THR A 246 -35.42 -10.69 18.48
C THR A 246 -35.85 -12.01 17.83
N SER A 247 -34.98 -12.62 17.01
CA SER A 247 -35.23 -13.94 16.42
C SER A 247 -35.38 -15.03 17.48
N ALA A 248 -34.51 -15.05 18.51
CA ALA A 248 -34.61 -16.00 19.61
C ALA A 248 -35.92 -15.83 20.41
N GLN A 249 -36.31 -14.59 20.71
CA GLN A 249 -37.58 -14.28 21.39
C GLN A 249 -38.79 -14.73 20.56
N LEU A 250 -38.83 -14.41 19.26
CA LEU A 250 -39.90 -14.84 18.35
C LEU A 250 -40.03 -16.36 18.33
N ASN A 251 -38.90 -17.06 18.21
CA ASN A 251 -38.87 -18.52 18.16
C ASN A 251 -39.38 -19.15 19.47
N GLN A 252 -39.01 -18.57 20.61
CA GLN A 252 -39.48 -19.01 21.92
C GLN A 252 -40.99 -18.81 22.07
N VAL A 253 -41.50 -17.62 21.74
CA VAL A 253 -42.94 -17.33 21.79
C VAL A 253 -43.72 -18.23 20.83
N GLN A 254 -43.18 -18.52 19.65
CA GLN A 254 -43.82 -19.39 18.67
C GLN A 254 -43.90 -20.84 19.18
N LEU A 255 -42.82 -21.38 19.75
CA LEU A 255 -42.79 -22.71 20.38
C LEU A 255 -43.80 -22.83 21.54
N GLU A 256 -43.87 -21.80 22.39
CA GLU A 256 -44.71 -21.80 23.57
C GLU A 256 -46.20 -21.68 23.21
N THR A 257 -46.51 -20.84 22.23
CA THR A 257 -47.86 -20.70 21.67
C THR A 257 -48.30 -22.00 20.98
N GLU A 258 -47.42 -22.65 20.20
CA GLU A 258 -47.74 -23.93 19.55
C GLU A 258 -48.03 -25.03 20.59
N LYS A 259 -47.24 -25.09 21.67
CA LYS A 259 -47.45 -26.02 22.78
C LYS A 259 -48.81 -25.79 23.46
N GLN A 260 -49.17 -24.53 23.72
CA GLN A 260 -50.45 -24.17 24.33
C GLN A 260 -51.63 -24.53 23.44
N ILE A 261 -51.55 -24.28 22.13
CA ILE A 261 -52.59 -24.68 21.16
C ILE A 261 -52.76 -26.20 21.17
N ARG A 262 -51.66 -26.97 21.11
CA ARG A 262 -51.72 -28.45 21.16
C ARG A 262 -52.35 -28.96 22.46
N GLN A 263 -52.02 -28.34 23.60
CA GLN A 263 -52.63 -28.68 24.90
C GLN A 263 -54.13 -28.40 24.91
N GLN A 264 -54.58 -27.27 24.39
CA GLN A 264 -56.01 -26.95 24.31
C GLN A 264 -56.76 -27.90 23.38
N LEU A 265 -56.18 -28.26 22.23
CA LEU A 265 -56.77 -29.24 21.31
C LEU A 265 -56.85 -30.65 21.91
N SER A 266 -55.81 -31.09 22.61
CA SER A 266 -55.80 -32.39 23.30
C SER A 266 -56.87 -32.44 24.39
N ALA A 267 -56.97 -31.38 25.19
CA ALA A 267 -57.94 -31.31 26.27
C ALA A 267 -59.38 -31.17 25.74
N LEU A 268 -59.57 -30.47 24.62
CA LEU A 268 -60.85 -30.44 23.89
C LEU A 268 -61.28 -31.84 23.43
N SER A 269 -60.35 -32.60 22.84
CA SER A 269 -60.61 -33.99 22.40
C SER A 269 -61.02 -34.87 23.58
N GLN A 270 -60.35 -34.70 24.72
CA GLN A 270 -60.63 -35.49 25.92
C GLN A 270 -61.96 -35.12 26.59
N ASP A 271 -62.31 -33.82 26.63
CA ASP A 271 -63.60 -33.37 27.13
C ASP A 271 -64.76 -33.92 26.28
N VAL A 272 -64.57 -34.05 24.96
CA VAL A 272 -65.55 -34.65 24.04
C VAL A 272 -65.69 -36.16 24.25
N GLU A 273 -64.61 -36.88 24.58
CA GLU A 273 -64.65 -38.33 24.82
C GLU A 273 -65.26 -38.71 26.18
N VAL A 274 -65.08 -37.89 27.21
CA VAL A 274 -65.45 -38.22 28.60
C VAL A 274 -66.84 -37.70 29.00
N SER A 275 -67.43 -36.77 28.24
CA SER A 275 -68.65 -36.09 28.68
C SER A 275 -69.94 -36.83 28.29
N ASP A 276 -70.71 -37.25 29.31
CA ASP A 276 -72.04 -37.86 29.16
C ASP A 276 -73.19 -36.84 29.06
N ARG A 277 -72.88 -35.52 29.14
CA ARG A 277 -73.88 -34.44 29.15
C ARG A 277 -73.50 -33.32 28.17
N LEU A 278 -74.48 -32.93 27.35
CA LEU A 278 -74.31 -31.98 26.23
C LEU A 278 -74.07 -30.53 26.67
N GLU A 279 -74.72 -30.11 27.76
CA GLU A 279 -74.73 -28.69 28.18
C GLU A 279 -73.45 -28.23 28.89
N PRO A 280 -72.83 -29.01 29.81
CA PRO A 280 -71.50 -28.70 30.31
C PRO A 280 -70.43 -28.73 29.21
N LEU A 281 -70.56 -29.65 28.25
CA LEU A 281 -69.63 -29.81 27.13
C LEU A 281 -69.65 -28.57 26.21
N LYS A 282 -70.82 -28.04 25.89
CA LYS A 282 -70.94 -26.79 25.10
C LYS A 282 -70.19 -25.62 25.74
N VAL A 283 -70.28 -25.47 27.06
CA VAL A 283 -69.61 -24.39 27.80
C VAL A 283 -68.08 -24.57 27.76
N GLN A 284 -67.59 -25.81 27.95
CA GLN A 284 -66.16 -26.12 27.89
C GLN A 284 -65.57 -25.94 26.49
N ILE A 285 -66.28 -26.39 25.45
CA ILE A 285 -65.87 -26.20 24.05
C ILE A 285 -65.81 -24.71 23.71
N ALA A 286 -66.82 -23.92 24.09
CA ALA A 286 -66.84 -22.49 23.84
C ALA A 286 -65.64 -21.77 24.48
N SER A 287 -65.35 -22.06 25.76
CA SER A 287 -64.21 -21.48 26.49
C SER A 287 -62.86 -21.86 25.88
N ARG A 288 -62.70 -23.10 25.41
CA ARG A 288 -61.45 -23.54 24.76
C ARG A 288 -61.27 -22.93 23.37
N LEU A 289 -62.34 -22.80 22.58
CA LEU A 289 -62.30 -22.12 21.29
C LEU A 289 -61.94 -20.63 21.44
N GLU A 290 -62.47 -19.98 22.48
CA GLU A 290 -62.10 -18.61 22.84
C GLU A 290 -60.60 -18.50 23.18
N SER A 291 -60.09 -19.40 24.02
CA SER A 291 -58.65 -19.46 24.35
C SER A 291 -57.76 -19.72 23.13
N ILE A 292 -58.19 -20.58 22.19
CA ILE A 292 -57.46 -20.83 20.94
C ILE A 292 -57.46 -19.58 20.05
N ASN A 293 -58.60 -18.88 19.95
CA ASN A 293 -58.67 -17.62 19.20
C ASN A 293 -57.74 -16.55 19.77
N ASP A 294 -57.65 -16.42 21.10
CA ASP A 294 -56.71 -15.48 21.74
C ASP A 294 -55.24 -15.83 21.43
N LEU A 295 -54.88 -17.12 21.45
CA LEU A 295 -53.54 -17.59 21.10
C LEU A 295 -53.22 -17.36 19.61
N LEU A 296 -54.20 -17.52 18.73
CA LEU A 296 -54.07 -17.22 17.30
C LEU A 296 -53.93 -15.71 17.05
N ALA A 297 -54.68 -14.88 17.78
CA ALA A 297 -54.54 -13.42 17.72
C ALA A 297 -53.16 -12.97 18.19
N LYS A 298 -52.63 -13.57 19.27
CA LYS A 298 -51.26 -13.31 19.75
C LYS A 298 -50.20 -13.71 18.73
N ARG A 299 -50.40 -14.83 18.01
CA ARG A 299 -49.53 -15.25 16.90
C ARG A 299 -49.59 -14.27 15.73
N SER A 300 -50.79 -13.77 15.39
CA SER A 300 -50.96 -12.75 14.35
C SER A 300 -50.28 -11.44 14.72
N SER A 301 -50.29 -11.04 15.99
CA SER A 301 -49.62 -9.82 16.46
C SER A 301 -48.09 -9.90 16.39
N ASN A 302 -47.51 -11.11 16.40
CA ASN A 302 -46.06 -11.30 16.23
C ASN A 302 -45.60 -11.16 14.77
N ALA A 303 -46.53 -11.15 13.79
CA ALA A 303 -46.20 -10.97 12.38
C ALA A 303 -45.53 -9.60 12.12
N ASP A 304 -45.91 -8.56 12.87
CA ASP A 304 -45.29 -7.23 12.77
C ASP A 304 -43.81 -7.27 13.18
N LEU A 305 -43.48 -8.06 14.19
CA LEU A 305 -42.10 -8.21 14.68
C LEU A 305 -41.25 -9.06 13.71
N GLU A 306 -41.85 -10.06 13.06
CA GLU A 306 -41.21 -10.80 11.95
C GLU A 306 -40.92 -9.89 10.75
N LEU A 307 -41.87 -9.00 10.39
CA LEU A 307 -41.67 -8.00 9.33
C LEU A 307 -40.56 -7.00 9.68
N GLN A 308 -40.49 -6.54 10.94
CA GLN A 308 -39.41 -5.66 11.42
C GLN A 308 -38.04 -6.35 11.36
N LEU A 309 -37.96 -7.62 11.75
CA LEU A 309 -36.73 -8.41 11.66
C LEU A 309 -36.30 -8.55 10.19
N GLN A 310 -37.24 -8.83 9.30
CA GLN A 310 -36.95 -9.00 7.87
C GLN A 310 -36.47 -7.70 7.22
N ASP A 311 -37.08 -6.55 7.54
CA ASP A 311 -36.63 -5.23 7.09
C ASP A 311 -35.23 -4.90 7.62
N SER A 312 -34.97 -5.17 8.91
CA SER A 312 -33.65 -4.95 9.50
C SER A 312 -32.54 -5.77 8.83
N LEU A 313 -32.82 -7.05 8.53
CA LEU A 313 -31.90 -7.92 7.80
C LEU A 313 -31.65 -7.44 6.37
N GLN A 314 -32.68 -6.94 5.67
CA GLN A 314 -32.53 -6.37 4.33
C GLN A 314 -31.68 -5.09 4.34
N GLN A 315 -31.91 -4.20 5.31
CA GLN A 315 -31.11 -2.98 5.49
C GLN A 315 -29.64 -3.32 5.79
N MET A 316 -29.40 -4.32 6.64
CA MET A 316 -28.05 -4.78 6.98
C MET A 316 -27.34 -5.38 5.76
N SER A 317 -28.04 -6.22 4.99
CA SER A 317 -27.51 -6.80 3.75
C SER A 317 -27.12 -5.72 2.75
N LYS A 318 -27.98 -4.72 2.54
CA LYS A 318 -27.69 -3.59 1.63
C LYS A 318 -26.45 -2.82 2.08
N ARG A 319 -26.31 -2.58 3.39
CA ARG A 319 -25.16 -1.86 3.96
C ARG A 319 -23.85 -2.62 3.80
N LEU A 320 -23.88 -3.93 3.97
CA LEU A 320 -22.71 -4.79 3.71
C LEU A 320 -22.24 -4.65 2.26
N THR A 321 -23.17 -4.67 1.29
CA THR A 321 -22.82 -4.52 -0.13
C THR A 321 -22.21 -3.14 -0.44
N GLU A 322 -22.74 -2.07 0.16
CA GLU A 322 -22.19 -0.71 0.04
C GLU A 322 -20.75 -0.64 0.57
N LEU A 323 -20.50 -1.21 1.76
CA LEU A 323 -19.17 -1.24 2.37
C LEU A 323 -18.18 -2.10 1.58
N GLU A 324 -18.62 -3.23 1.05
CA GLU A 324 -17.79 -4.08 0.19
C GLU A 324 -17.34 -3.32 -1.07
N SER A 325 -18.26 -2.56 -1.69
CA SER A 325 -17.94 -1.71 -2.84
C SER A 325 -16.95 -0.60 -2.48
N GLU A 326 -17.19 0.12 -1.36
CA GLU A 326 -16.30 1.19 -0.90
C GLU A 326 -14.90 0.65 -0.57
N SER A 327 -14.83 -0.50 0.11
CA SER A 327 -13.57 -1.17 0.44
C SER A 327 -12.81 -1.61 -0.81
N LYS A 328 -13.49 -2.18 -1.80
CA LYS A 328 -12.88 -2.59 -3.07
C LYS A 328 -12.34 -1.41 -3.87
N ASN A 329 -13.07 -0.30 -3.91
CA ASN A 329 -12.60 0.91 -4.57
C ASN A 329 -11.37 1.49 -3.89
N TYR A 330 -11.35 1.49 -2.55
CA TYR A 330 -10.18 1.92 -1.78
C TYR A 330 -8.97 1.01 -2.02
N GLN A 331 -9.17 -0.32 -2.06
CA GLN A 331 -8.13 -1.28 -2.42
C GLN A 331 -7.57 -1.04 -3.82
N THR A 332 -8.44 -0.83 -4.80
CA THR A 332 -8.02 -0.56 -6.19
C THR A 332 -7.19 0.72 -6.26
N ARG A 333 -7.61 1.78 -5.55
CA ARG A 333 -6.86 3.05 -5.48
C ARG A 333 -5.49 2.86 -4.85
N LEU A 334 -5.39 2.09 -3.76
CA LEU A 334 -4.11 1.75 -3.12
C LEU A 334 -3.20 0.93 -4.03
N GLU A 335 -3.75 -0.04 -4.77
CA GLU A 335 -2.99 -0.86 -5.71
C GLU A 335 -2.49 -0.03 -6.90
N GLU A 336 -3.32 0.86 -7.45
CA GLU A 336 -2.94 1.81 -8.49
C GLU A 336 -1.83 2.76 -8.02
N GLN A 337 -1.95 3.29 -6.80
CA GLN A 337 -0.91 4.11 -6.17
C GLN A 337 0.39 3.30 -6.02
N ARG A 338 0.35 2.09 -5.44
CA ARG A 338 1.53 1.22 -5.32
C ARG A 338 2.13 0.86 -6.68
N HIS A 339 1.31 0.61 -7.69
CA HIS A 339 1.80 0.30 -9.03
C HIS A 339 2.57 1.50 -9.61
N LYS A 340 2.08 2.73 -9.42
CA LYS A 340 2.76 3.93 -9.88
C LYS A 340 4.01 4.28 -9.06
N LEU A 341 4.03 3.95 -7.77
CA LEU A 341 5.20 4.16 -6.89
C LEU A 341 6.38 3.26 -7.24
N TYR A 342 6.17 2.13 -7.91
CA TYR A 342 7.22 1.14 -8.18
C TYR A 342 7.45 0.84 -9.66
N VAL A 343 6.70 1.46 -10.57
CA VAL A 343 6.78 1.21 -12.00
C VAL A 343 7.00 2.52 -12.74
N ASP A 344 8.03 2.55 -13.57
CA ASP A 344 8.28 3.64 -14.50
C ASP A 344 7.21 3.62 -15.61
N THR A 345 6.43 4.69 -15.72
CA THR A 345 5.27 4.77 -16.62
C THR A 345 5.65 4.79 -18.10
N LEU A 346 6.88 5.21 -18.43
CA LEU A 346 7.37 5.28 -19.80
C LEU A 346 7.77 3.90 -20.34
N THR A 347 8.49 3.13 -19.53
CA THR A 347 9.08 1.85 -19.94
C THR A 347 8.27 0.63 -19.48
N GLY A 348 7.40 0.80 -18.47
CA GLY A 348 6.65 -0.29 -17.84
C GLY A 348 7.53 -1.25 -17.02
N LEU A 349 8.79 -0.87 -16.78
CA LEU A 349 9.74 -1.54 -15.89
C LEU A 349 9.58 -1.04 -14.45
N LYS A 350 10.24 -1.71 -13.51
CA LYS A 350 10.35 -1.18 -12.15
C LYS A 350 11.14 0.13 -12.15
N ASN A 351 10.86 1.02 -11.20
CA ASN A 351 11.61 2.28 -11.06
C ASN A 351 12.77 2.14 -10.06
N ARG A 352 13.51 3.22 -9.84
CA ARG A 352 14.64 3.26 -8.91
C ARG A 352 14.26 2.87 -7.48
N ALA A 353 13.16 3.40 -6.94
CA ALA A 353 12.71 3.05 -5.60
C ALA A 353 12.47 1.53 -5.43
N ALA A 354 11.84 0.90 -6.43
CA ALA A 354 11.65 -0.55 -6.44
C ALA A 354 12.97 -1.32 -6.51
N PHE A 355 13.97 -0.79 -7.22
CA PHE A 355 15.30 -1.39 -7.28
C PHE A 355 16.02 -1.29 -5.93
N ASP A 356 16.02 -0.12 -5.29
CA ASP A 356 16.74 0.08 -4.03
C ASP A 356 16.20 -0.88 -2.95
N GLU A 357 14.88 -1.04 -2.85
CA GLU A 357 14.24 -2.00 -1.94
C GLU A 357 14.61 -3.45 -2.28
N ARG A 358 14.51 -3.83 -3.56
CA ARG A 358 14.82 -5.20 -3.97
C ARG A 358 16.30 -5.53 -3.81
N PHE A 359 17.17 -4.56 -4.06
CA PHE A 359 18.61 -4.74 -3.98
C PHE A 359 19.05 -4.98 -2.54
N GLU A 360 18.50 -4.25 -1.57
CA GLU A 360 18.73 -4.50 -0.15
C GLU A 360 18.39 -5.95 0.23
N ILE A 361 17.17 -6.39 -0.11
CA ILE A 361 16.67 -7.73 0.24
C ILE A 361 17.53 -8.84 -0.36
N GLU A 362 17.83 -8.77 -1.66
CA GLU A 362 18.60 -9.83 -2.33
C GLU A 362 20.07 -9.78 -1.95
N PHE A 363 20.62 -8.61 -1.63
CA PHE A 363 21.99 -8.49 -1.13
C PHE A 363 22.15 -9.15 0.25
N GLU A 364 21.26 -8.84 1.19
CA GLU A 364 21.25 -9.51 2.50
C GLU A 364 21.07 -11.02 2.38
N ARG A 365 20.17 -11.45 1.47
CA ARG A 365 19.92 -12.87 1.20
C ARG A 365 21.17 -13.55 0.63
N ALA A 366 21.84 -12.93 -0.34
CA ALA A 366 23.06 -13.45 -0.94
C ALA A 366 24.17 -13.61 0.09
N GLN A 367 24.37 -12.62 0.97
CA GLN A 367 25.35 -12.66 2.05
C GLN A 367 25.03 -13.77 3.05
N ARG A 368 23.77 -13.86 3.51
CA ARG A 368 23.34 -14.83 4.53
C ARG A 368 23.49 -16.27 4.07
N TYR A 369 23.12 -16.55 2.83
CA TYR A 369 23.12 -17.91 2.28
C TYR A 369 24.34 -18.22 1.40
N GLN A 370 25.29 -17.28 1.28
CA GLN A 370 26.47 -17.40 0.44
C GLN A 370 26.13 -17.76 -1.02
N LEU A 371 25.05 -17.13 -1.53
CA LEU A 371 24.59 -17.33 -2.90
C LEU A 371 25.19 -16.25 -3.81
N PRO A 372 25.53 -16.57 -5.07
CA PRO A 372 26.07 -15.57 -5.98
C PRO A 372 25.00 -14.54 -6.34
N LEU A 373 25.37 -13.27 -6.38
CA LEU A 373 24.52 -12.17 -6.81
C LEU A 373 25.29 -11.33 -7.83
N THR A 374 24.73 -11.17 -9.02
CA THR A 374 25.32 -10.32 -10.06
C THR A 374 24.46 -9.09 -10.27
N LEU A 375 25.10 -7.93 -10.38
CA LEU A 375 24.50 -6.65 -10.74
C LEU A 375 25.02 -6.23 -12.11
N ALA A 376 24.12 -5.79 -12.99
CA ALA A 376 24.48 -5.13 -14.23
C ALA A 376 23.88 -3.72 -14.30
N VAL A 377 24.72 -2.73 -14.60
CA VAL A 377 24.33 -1.34 -14.85
C VAL A 377 24.46 -1.10 -16.34
N MET A 378 23.41 -0.54 -16.94
CA MET A 378 23.23 -0.45 -18.38
C MET A 378 22.85 0.96 -18.78
N ASP A 379 23.33 1.42 -19.93
CA ASP A 379 23.06 2.76 -20.42
C ASP A 379 22.94 2.78 -21.94
N LEU A 380 21.95 3.52 -22.45
CA LEU A 380 21.74 3.69 -23.89
C LEU A 380 22.78 4.63 -24.49
N ASP A 381 23.54 4.10 -25.42
CA ASP A 381 24.62 4.85 -26.07
C ASP A 381 24.06 6.01 -26.90
N HIS A 382 24.64 7.19 -26.70
CA HIS A 382 24.31 8.40 -27.47
C HIS A 382 22.82 8.80 -27.40
N PHE A 383 22.10 8.44 -26.34
CA PHE A 383 20.67 8.74 -26.21
C PHE A 383 20.36 10.25 -26.30
N LYS A 384 21.24 11.10 -25.74
CA LYS A 384 21.14 12.57 -25.93
C LYS A 384 21.11 12.97 -27.41
N ALA A 385 21.95 12.38 -28.27
CA ALA A 385 21.96 12.68 -29.70
C ALA A 385 20.67 12.23 -30.40
N ILE A 386 20.03 11.15 -29.93
CA ILE A 386 18.72 10.73 -30.42
C ILE A 386 17.66 11.80 -30.09
N ASN A 387 17.66 12.31 -28.87
CA ASN A 387 16.75 13.39 -28.46
C ASN A 387 17.00 14.68 -29.24
N ASP A 388 18.27 15.08 -29.38
CA ASP A 388 18.64 16.33 -30.05
C ASP A 388 18.28 16.29 -31.55
N ASN A 389 18.47 15.14 -32.23
CA ASN A 389 18.23 15.02 -33.66
C ASN A 389 16.77 14.69 -34.04
N HIS A 390 16.02 14.01 -33.17
CA HIS A 390 14.69 13.47 -33.51
C HIS A 390 13.57 13.92 -32.55
N GLY A 391 13.92 14.68 -31.50
CA GLY A 391 13.03 15.18 -30.47
C GLY A 391 12.73 14.16 -29.37
N HIS A 392 12.31 14.66 -28.20
CA HIS A 392 12.02 13.84 -27.02
C HIS A 392 11.01 12.70 -27.25
N ILE A 393 10.03 12.88 -28.14
CA ILE A 393 9.05 11.82 -28.49
C ILE A 393 9.75 10.58 -29.10
N ALA A 394 10.84 10.78 -29.85
CA ALA A 394 11.62 9.68 -30.42
C ALA A 394 12.41 8.95 -29.32
N GLY A 395 13.00 9.70 -28.38
CA GLY A 395 13.66 9.14 -27.21
C GLY A 395 12.72 8.34 -26.32
N ASP A 396 11.53 8.87 -26.04
CA ASP A 396 10.49 8.20 -25.25
C ASP A 396 10.08 6.85 -25.86
N LYS A 397 9.87 6.82 -27.18
CA LYS A 397 9.58 5.57 -27.90
C LYS A 397 10.74 4.58 -27.86
N THR A 398 11.97 5.09 -27.91
CA THR A 398 13.18 4.27 -27.80
C THR A 398 13.27 3.62 -26.43
N LEU A 399 13.12 4.40 -25.35
CA LEU A 399 13.07 3.91 -23.98
C LEU A 399 11.95 2.89 -23.77
N GLY A 400 10.74 3.18 -24.25
CA GLY A 400 9.61 2.26 -24.13
C GLY A 400 9.83 0.91 -24.80
N ALA A 401 10.47 0.89 -25.97
CA ALA A 401 10.77 -0.34 -26.69
C ALA A 401 11.93 -1.13 -26.06
N VAL A 402 12.98 -0.44 -25.60
CA VAL A 402 14.08 -1.06 -24.83
C VAL A 402 13.53 -1.69 -23.55
N GLY A 403 12.68 -0.96 -22.82
CA GLY A 403 12.02 -1.47 -21.61
C GLY A 403 11.20 -2.74 -21.86
N LYS A 404 10.41 -2.77 -22.95
CA LYS A 404 9.68 -3.98 -23.34
C LYS A 404 10.59 -5.16 -23.66
N LEU A 405 11.70 -4.92 -24.38
CA LEU A 405 12.66 -5.98 -24.69
C LEU A 405 13.30 -6.53 -23.41
N LEU A 406 13.77 -5.64 -22.52
CA LEU A 406 14.35 -6.03 -21.23
C LEU A 406 13.38 -6.88 -20.41
N LYS A 407 12.11 -6.47 -20.33
CA LYS A 407 11.07 -7.21 -19.60
C LYS A 407 10.82 -8.62 -20.17
N GLN A 408 10.89 -8.78 -21.49
CA GLN A 408 10.67 -10.07 -22.16
C GLN A 408 11.87 -11.01 -22.09
N TRP A 409 13.08 -10.45 -21.96
CA TRP A 409 14.33 -11.22 -22.00
C TRP A 409 14.65 -11.93 -20.68
N LEU A 410 14.08 -11.44 -19.57
CA LEU A 410 14.46 -11.83 -18.22
C LEU A 410 13.58 -12.93 -17.65
N ARG A 411 14.18 -13.72 -16.74
CA ARG A 411 13.46 -14.75 -15.99
C ARG A 411 12.61 -14.12 -14.90
N SER A 412 11.65 -14.88 -14.36
CA SER A 412 10.83 -14.44 -13.23
C SER A 412 11.63 -14.15 -11.95
N SER A 413 12.82 -14.75 -11.81
CA SER A 413 13.75 -14.53 -10.70
C SER A 413 14.58 -13.25 -10.84
N ASP A 414 14.73 -12.75 -12.05
CA ASP A 414 15.59 -11.60 -12.35
C ASP A 414 14.79 -10.32 -12.14
N PHE A 415 15.47 -9.24 -11.75
CA PHE A 415 14.82 -7.97 -11.49
C PHE A 415 15.44 -6.85 -12.33
N VAL A 416 14.63 -6.16 -13.12
CA VAL A 416 15.06 -5.03 -13.93
C VAL A 416 14.30 -3.76 -13.57
N ALA A 417 15.04 -2.66 -13.48
CA ALA A 417 14.49 -1.34 -13.26
C ALA A 417 15.12 -0.30 -14.17
N ARG A 418 14.37 0.77 -14.43
CA ARG A 418 14.91 2.02 -14.93
C ARG A 418 15.44 2.82 -13.74
N TYR A 419 16.75 3.06 -13.72
CA TYR A 419 17.44 3.71 -12.61
C TYR A 419 17.53 5.23 -12.79
N GLY A 420 17.69 5.68 -14.04
CA GLY A 420 17.84 7.07 -14.41
C GLY A 420 17.13 7.42 -15.71
N GLY A 421 17.54 8.52 -16.34
CA GLY A 421 16.92 8.99 -17.59
C GLY A 421 17.07 7.98 -18.74
N GLU A 422 18.27 7.48 -18.95
CA GLU A 422 18.63 6.51 -20.00
C GLU A 422 19.30 5.24 -19.45
N GLU A 423 19.31 5.13 -18.12
CA GLU A 423 20.03 4.11 -17.36
C GLU A 423 19.07 3.02 -16.85
N PHE A 424 19.50 1.79 -16.96
CA PHE A 424 18.77 0.61 -16.50
C PHE A 424 19.68 -0.24 -15.62
N VAL A 425 19.09 -0.90 -14.64
CA VAL A 425 19.81 -1.80 -13.74
C VAL A 425 19.14 -3.16 -13.75
N LEU A 426 19.96 -4.19 -13.69
CA LEU A 426 19.54 -5.57 -13.64
C LEU A 426 20.20 -6.27 -12.47
N LEU A 427 19.35 -6.84 -11.61
CA LEU A 427 19.76 -7.66 -10.49
C LEU A 427 19.48 -9.13 -10.83
N LEU A 428 20.53 -9.95 -10.71
CA LEU A 428 20.51 -11.37 -11.08
C LEU A 428 20.84 -12.23 -9.85
N PRO A 429 19.83 -12.59 -9.04
CA PRO A 429 20.00 -13.47 -7.90
C PRO A 429 20.45 -14.88 -8.34
N GLN A 430 21.34 -15.49 -7.57
CA GLN A 430 21.85 -16.85 -7.79
C GLN A 430 22.58 -17.02 -9.14
N GLN A 431 23.11 -15.94 -9.70
CA GLN A 431 23.92 -15.97 -10.92
C GLN A 431 25.32 -15.44 -10.63
N THR A 432 26.32 -16.15 -11.16
CA THR A 432 27.71 -15.69 -11.20
C THR A 432 27.94 -14.81 -12.43
N ILE A 433 29.00 -14.01 -12.41
CA ILE A 433 29.41 -13.18 -13.55
C ILE A 433 29.66 -14.03 -14.81
N ALA A 434 30.23 -15.23 -14.64
CA ALA A 434 30.49 -16.15 -15.75
C ALA A 434 29.19 -16.68 -16.39
N SER A 435 28.15 -16.93 -15.60
CA SER A 435 26.86 -17.41 -16.10
C SER A 435 25.99 -16.31 -16.72
N SER A 436 26.13 -15.06 -16.26
CA SER A 436 25.30 -13.94 -16.69
C SER A 436 25.87 -13.25 -17.94
N THR A 437 27.20 -13.13 -18.06
CA THR A 437 27.88 -12.42 -19.15
C THR A 437 27.42 -12.86 -20.55
N PRO A 438 27.31 -14.16 -20.90
CA PRO A 438 26.87 -14.57 -22.23
C PRO A 438 25.42 -14.18 -22.54
N MET A 439 24.55 -14.11 -21.53
CA MET A 439 23.15 -13.68 -21.69
C MET A 439 23.08 -12.17 -21.92
N LEU A 440 23.90 -11.40 -21.20
CA LEU A 440 23.97 -9.95 -21.31
C LEU A 440 24.62 -9.49 -22.63
N ASP A 441 25.65 -10.19 -23.11
CA ASP A 441 26.24 -9.93 -24.43
C ASP A 441 25.21 -10.17 -25.56
N LYS A 442 24.42 -11.25 -25.45
CA LYS A 442 23.31 -11.49 -26.39
C LYS A 442 22.24 -10.40 -26.32
N LEU A 443 21.94 -9.90 -25.13
CA LEU A 443 21.00 -8.79 -24.94
C LEU A 443 21.51 -7.51 -25.62
N CYS A 444 22.79 -7.17 -25.46
CA CYS A 444 23.43 -6.04 -26.12
C CYS A 444 23.29 -6.12 -27.65
N LYS A 445 23.62 -7.28 -28.23
CA LYS A 445 23.45 -7.55 -29.67
C LYS A 445 21.99 -7.49 -30.12
N LYS A 446 21.07 -7.96 -29.27
CA LYS A 446 19.63 -7.93 -29.56
C LYS A 446 19.11 -6.50 -29.62
N ILE A 447 19.51 -5.64 -28.69
CA ILE A 447 19.18 -4.20 -28.68
C ILE A 447 19.71 -3.53 -29.95
N ALA A 448 20.98 -3.78 -30.30
CA ALA A 448 21.61 -3.26 -31.52
C ALA A 448 20.90 -3.69 -32.82
N SER A 449 20.22 -4.86 -32.79
CA SER A 449 19.48 -5.38 -33.94
C SER A 449 18.06 -4.85 -34.10
N ILE A 450 17.54 -4.07 -33.14
CA ILE A 450 16.17 -3.55 -33.21
C ILE A 450 16.08 -2.53 -34.35
N PRO A 451 15.23 -2.74 -35.37
CA PRO A 451 15.01 -1.76 -36.42
C PRO A 451 14.11 -0.65 -35.89
N PHE A 452 14.67 0.33 -35.19
CA PHE A 452 13.93 1.51 -34.78
C PHE A 452 13.66 2.38 -36.00
N ILE A 453 12.39 2.48 -36.40
CA ILE A 453 11.96 3.38 -37.48
C ILE A 453 11.17 4.53 -36.86
N TYR A 454 11.66 5.75 -36.99
CA TYR A 454 10.96 6.95 -36.56
C TYR A 454 10.89 7.95 -37.72
N LYS A 455 9.66 8.37 -38.08
CA LYS A 455 9.41 9.24 -39.24
C LYS A 455 10.07 8.75 -40.54
N GLY A 456 10.12 7.43 -40.76
CA GLY A 456 10.70 6.82 -41.96
C GLY A 456 12.23 6.67 -41.96
N GLN A 457 12.94 7.12 -40.93
CA GLN A 457 14.38 6.95 -40.78
C GLN A 457 14.72 5.82 -39.82
N LYS A 458 15.76 5.04 -40.15
CA LYS A 458 16.32 4.01 -39.26
C LYS A 458 17.23 4.67 -38.21
N LEU A 459 16.93 4.40 -36.95
CA LEU A 459 17.73 4.76 -35.79
C LEU A 459 18.51 3.52 -35.34
N ASN A 460 19.82 3.65 -35.23
CA ASN A 460 20.65 2.62 -34.62
C ASN A 460 20.76 2.93 -33.12
N VAL A 461 20.26 2.01 -32.29
CA VAL A 461 20.27 2.14 -30.84
C VAL A 461 21.14 1.03 -30.27
N THR A 462 22.18 1.40 -29.54
CA THR A 462 23.07 0.44 -28.86
C THR A 462 23.09 0.72 -27.36
N MET A 463 23.63 -0.22 -26.59
CA MET A 463 23.69 -0.14 -25.13
C MET A 463 25.06 -0.61 -24.65
N SER A 464 25.60 0.09 -23.66
CA SER A 464 26.79 -0.35 -22.94
C SER A 464 26.38 -0.96 -21.60
N ILE A 465 27.09 -2.00 -21.14
CA ILE A 465 26.75 -2.75 -19.93
C ILE A 465 28.00 -2.94 -19.06
N GLY A 466 27.93 -2.52 -17.80
CA GLY A 466 28.90 -2.86 -16.77
C GLY A 466 28.35 -3.93 -15.84
N VAL A 467 29.13 -4.97 -15.53
CA VAL A 467 28.67 -6.11 -14.72
C VAL A 467 29.64 -6.35 -13.58
N ALA A 468 29.13 -6.52 -12.37
CA ALA A 468 29.91 -6.92 -11.20
C ALA A 468 29.18 -8.01 -10.41
N GLN A 469 29.94 -8.94 -9.85
CA GLN A 469 29.43 -9.94 -8.91
C GLN A 469 29.74 -9.52 -7.48
N ALA A 470 28.76 -9.67 -6.58
CA ALA A 470 28.89 -9.38 -5.17
C ALA A 470 29.97 -10.23 -4.51
N ASP A 471 30.88 -9.58 -3.79
CA ASP A 471 31.84 -10.28 -2.93
C ASP A 471 31.28 -10.50 -1.50
N PRO A 472 31.66 -11.60 -0.81
CA PRO A 472 31.13 -11.93 0.53
C PRO A 472 31.43 -10.94 1.66
N LYS A 473 32.29 -9.94 1.42
CA LYS A 473 32.67 -8.92 2.41
C LYS A 473 32.45 -7.50 1.91
N GLU A 474 31.82 -7.37 0.75
CA GLU A 474 31.59 -6.09 0.11
C GLU A 474 30.30 -5.45 0.61
N SER A 475 30.19 -4.12 0.48
CA SER A 475 28.94 -3.41 0.74
C SER A 475 28.12 -3.28 -0.54
N ARG A 476 26.80 -3.11 -0.39
CA ARG A 476 25.90 -2.88 -1.53
C ARG A 476 26.33 -1.70 -2.41
N ILE A 477 26.83 -0.64 -1.77
CA ILE A 477 27.34 0.57 -2.44
C ILE A 477 28.58 0.24 -3.28
N ALA A 478 29.55 -0.49 -2.71
CA ALA A 478 30.77 -0.87 -3.42
C ALA A 478 30.49 -1.77 -4.64
N LEU A 479 29.53 -2.70 -4.52
CA LEU A 479 29.08 -3.51 -5.65
C LEU A 479 28.48 -2.66 -6.78
N PHE A 480 27.65 -1.68 -6.44
CA PHE A 480 27.08 -0.76 -7.42
C PHE A 480 28.18 0.06 -8.11
N ASP A 481 29.09 0.64 -7.32
CA ASP A 481 30.20 1.44 -7.84
C ASP A 481 31.10 0.64 -8.78
N ARG A 482 31.35 -0.64 -8.51
CA ARG A 482 32.10 -1.52 -9.43
C ARG A 482 31.37 -1.74 -10.75
N ALA A 483 30.08 -2.03 -10.70
CA ALA A 483 29.29 -2.22 -11.90
C ALA A 483 29.22 -0.93 -12.74
N ASP A 484 29.09 0.23 -12.09
CA ASP A 484 29.10 1.54 -12.76
C ASP A 484 30.47 1.88 -13.36
N ASN A 485 31.56 1.60 -12.64
CA ASN A 485 32.91 1.74 -13.19
C ASN A 485 33.15 0.84 -14.41
N ALA A 486 32.63 -0.40 -14.39
CA ALA A 486 32.67 -1.29 -15.55
C ALA A 486 31.88 -0.71 -16.73
N LEU A 487 30.72 -0.11 -16.49
CA LEU A 487 29.92 0.56 -17.52
C LEU A 487 30.70 1.74 -18.12
N TYR A 488 31.35 2.54 -17.28
CA TYR A 488 32.20 3.62 -17.73
C TYR A 488 33.34 3.12 -18.63
N GLN A 489 33.97 2.01 -18.28
CA GLN A 489 34.97 1.36 -19.14
C GLN A 489 34.38 0.87 -20.47
N ALA A 490 33.18 0.28 -20.47
CA ALA A 490 32.48 -0.13 -21.69
C ALA A 490 32.24 1.06 -22.64
N LYS A 491 31.85 2.22 -22.07
CA LYS A 491 31.67 3.47 -22.84
C LYS A 491 32.98 3.99 -23.42
N ASN A 492 34.09 3.89 -22.69
CA ASN A 492 35.41 4.34 -23.16
C ASN A 492 36.03 3.39 -24.20
N ASN A 493 35.76 2.09 -24.10
CA ASN A 493 36.25 1.07 -25.02
C ASN A 493 35.51 1.04 -26.36
N GLY A 494 34.69 2.04 -26.67
CA GLY A 494 33.98 2.16 -27.94
C GLY A 494 32.48 1.85 -27.91
N ARG A 495 31.88 1.69 -26.71
CA ARG A 495 30.44 1.45 -26.50
C ARG A 495 29.93 0.13 -27.10
N ASN A 496 28.61 -0.12 -27.04
CA ASN A 496 27.95 -1.31 -27.57
C ASN A 496 28.60 -2.63 -27.14
N GLN A 497 28.95 -2.74 -25.87
CA GLN A 497 29.65 -3.89 -25.32
C GLN A 497 29.43 -4.05 -23.83
N ILE A 498 29.85 -5.20 -23.33
CA ILE A 498 29.87 -5.56 -21.93
C ILE A 498 31.29 -5.48 -21.36
N VAL A 499 31.44 -4.96 -20.15
CA VAL A 499 32.66 -5.04 -19.35
C VAL A 499 32.32 -5.62 -17.97
N THR A 500 33.17 -6.51 -17.48
CA THR A 500 33.00 -7.20 -16.20
C THR A 500 34.04 -6.72 -15.18
N ALA A 501 33.66 -6.57 -13.91
CA ALA A 501 34.53 -6.11 -12.81
C ALA A 501 34.52 -7.02 -11.58
#